data_AF-A0A6J3RYJ0-F1
#
_entry.id   AF-A0A6J3RYJ0-F1
#
_cell.length_a   1.000
_cell.length_b   1.000
_cell.length_c   1.000
_cell.angle_alpha   90.00
_cell.angle_beta   90.00
_cell.angle_gamma   90.00
#
_symmetry.space_group_name_H-M   'P 1'
#
loop_
_entity.id
_entity.type
_entity.pdbx_description
1 polymer ?
#
loop_
_entity_poly.entity_id
_entity_poly.type
_entity_poly.pdbx_seq_one_letter_code
_entity_poly.pdbx_strand_id
1 'polypeptide(L)' 'MSSHKTFRIKQFLAKKQKQNRPIPQWIRMKTGNKIRYNSKKGRWRRIKLAL' A
#
# COMPACT_ATOMS: atom_id res chain seq x y z
N MET A 1 -12.95 21.23 6.35
CA MET A 1 -11.53 21.47 6.66
C MET A 1 -10.77 20.15 6.72
N SER A 2 -9.53 20.09 6.22
CA SER A 2 -8.66 18.92 6.42
C SER A 2 -8.09 18.95 7.84
N SER A 3 -7.78 17.79 8.41
CA SER A 3 -7.16 17.73 9.73
C SER A 3 -5.75 18.33 9.69
N HIS A 4 -5.39 19.12 10.70
CA HIS A 4 -4.04 19.66 10.87
C HIS A 4 -3.10 18.52 11.31
N LYS A 5 -2.38 17.92 10.35
CA LYS A 5 -1.43 16.81 10.57
C LYS A 5 0.01 17.29 10.48
N THR A 6 0.89 16.71 11.29
CA THR A 6 2.34 16.92 11.18
C THR A 6 2.89 16.34 9.87
N PHE A 7 4.05 16.83 9.44
CA PHE A 7 4.68 16.39 8.20
C PHE A 7 5.01 14.89 8.20
N ARG A 8 5.48 14.35 9.34
CA ARG A 8 5.78 12.92 9.51
C ARG A 8 4.54 12.04 9.25
N ILE A 9 3.39 12.41 9.81
CA ILE A 9 2.13 11.67 9.59
C ILE A 9 1.71 11.75 8.11
N LYS A 10 1.84 12.92 7.48
CA LYS A 10 1.54 13.09 6.05
C LYS A 10 2.42 12.18 5.17
N GLN A 11 3.71 12.11 5.44
CA GLN A 11 4.63 11.20 4.74
C GLN A 11 4.26 9.73 4.94
N PHE A 12 3.92 9.33 6.16
CA PHE A 12 3.49 7.96 6.46
C PHE A 12 2.22 7.59 5.67
N LEU A 13 1.21 8.45 5.68
CA LEU A 13 -0.04 8.25 4.93
C LEU A 13 0.21 8.14 3.42
N ALA A 14 1.05 9.03 2.87
CA ALA A 14 1.43 9.00 1.46
C ALA A 14 2.14 7.70 1.09
N LYS A 15 3.05 7.19 1.94
CA LYS A 15 3.73 5.91 1.73
C LYS A 15 2.75 4.74 1.75
N LYS A 16 1.82 4.70 2.70
CA LYS A 16 0.78 3.65 2.78
C LYS A 16 -0.13 3.65 1.55
N GLN A 17 -0.50 4.83 1.06
CA GLN A 17 -1.27 4.95 -0.17
C GLN A 17 -0.50 4.40 -1.38
N LYS A 18 0.79 4.74 -1.54
CA LYS A 18 1.64 4.24 -2.63
C LYS A 18 1.88 2.72 -2.58
N GLN A 19 1.94 2.14 -1.38
CA GLN A 19 2.10 0.68 -1.20
C GLN A 19 0.85 -0.12 -1.59
N ASN A 20 -0.34 0.49 -1.55
CA ASN A 20 -1.62 -0.18 -1.75
C ASN A 20 -1.99 -0.37 -3.23
N ARG A 21 -1.11 -0.99 -4.01
CA ARG A 21 -1.25 -1.21 -5.46
C ARG A 21 -1.16 -2.69 -5.86
N PRO A 22 -1.78 -3.10 -6.99
CA PRO A 22 -1.61 -4.45 -7.52
C PRO A 22 -0.17 -4.70 -8.00
N ILE A 23 0.17 -5.98 -8.14
CA ILE A 23 1.49 -6.38 -8.65
C ILE A 23 1.56 -6.13 -10.17
N PRO A 24 2.63 -5.49 -10.68
CA PRO A 24 2.85 -5.33 -12.11
C PRO A 24 2.94 -6.66 -12.86
N GLN A 25 2.43 -6.68 -14.09
CA GLN A 25 2.35 -7.90 -14.89
C GLN A 25 3.72 -8.52 -15.19
N TRP A 26 4.74 -7.72 -15.52
CA TRP A 26 6.09 -8.22 -15.82
C TRP A 26 6.74 -8.95 -14.64
N ILE A 27 6.35 -8.62 -13.40
CA ILE A 27 6.82 -9.37 -12.21
C ILE A 27 6.22 -10.77 -12.21
N ARG A 28 4.94 -10.90 -12.57
CA ARG A 28 4.27 -12.21 -12.65
C ARG A 28 4.87 -13.09 -13.75
N MET A 29 5.40 -12.49 -14.82
CA MET A 29 6.00 -13.19 -15.95
C MET A 29 7.45 -13.63 -15.70
N LYS A 30 8.08 -13.21 -14.59
CA LYS A 30 9.44 -13.66 -14.26
C LYS A 30 9.47 -15.18 -14.01
N THR A 31 10.39 -15.86 -14.68
CA THR A 31 10.63 -17.31 -14.52
C THR A 31 10.92 -17.65 -13.06
N GLY A 32 10.32 -18.75 -12.57
CA GLY A 32 10.49 -19.21 -11.19
C GLY A 32 9.75 -18.36 -10.14
N ASN A 33 9.01 -17.32 -10.52
CA ASN A 33 8.28 -16.49 -9.57
C ASN A 33 6.95 -17.14 -9.13
N LYS A 34 6.79 -17.36 -7.82
CA LYS A 34 5.56 -17.89 -7.21
C LYS A 34 4.57 -16.80 -6.75
N ILE A 35 4.94 -15.52 -6.83
CA ILE A 35 4.14 -14.41 -6.33
C ILE A 35 2.90 -14.18 -7.22
N ARG A 36 1.70 -14.25 -6.63
CA ARG A 36 0.42 -14.08 -7.36
C ARG A 36 -0.28 -12.74 -7.11
N TYR A 37 -0.25 -12.24 -5.88
CA TYR A 37 -0.92 -11.00 -5.47
C TYR A 37 -0.16 -10.30 -4.34
N ASN A 38 -0.46 -9.02 -4.11
CA ASN A 38 0.12 -8.24 -3.01
C ASN A 38 -0.65 -8.55 -1.71
N SER A 39 -0.06 -9.36 -0.83
CA SER A 39 -0.65 -9.75 0.46
C SER A 39 -0.81 -8.59 1.44
N LYS A 40 -0.05 -7.52 1.27
CA LYS A 40 -0.10 -6.32 2.14
C LYS A 40 -1.13 -5.29 1.67
N LYS A 41 -1.89 -5.59 0.61
CA LYS A 41 -2.95 -4.71 0.10
C LYS A 41 -4.09 -4.63 1.14
N GLY A 42 -4.34 -3.44 1.67
CA GLY A 42 -5.34 -3.21 2.72
C GLY A 42 -6.51 -2.37 2.23
N ARG A 43 -7.75 -2.77 2.53
CA ARG A 43 -8.94 -1.92 2.29
C ARG A 43 -9.20 -1.06 3.53
N TRP A 44 -9.30 0.26 3.36
CA TRP A 44 -9.48 1.24 4.44
C TRP A 44 -10.69 1.01 5.36
N ARG A 45 -11.74 0.36 4.85
CA ARG A 45 -12.92 -0.02 5.64
C ARG A 45 -12.69 -1.26 6.51
N ARG A 46 -11.80 -2.17 6.09
CA ARG A 46 -11.58 -3.47 6.76
C ARG A 46 -10.34 -3.48 7.65
N ILE A 47 -9.27 -2.79 7.24
CA ILE A 47 -7.99 -2.76 7.96
C ILE A 47 -7.66 -1.31 8.29
N LYS A 48 -7.48 -1.02 9.58
CA LYS A 48 -7.10 0.31 10.06
C LYS A 48 -5.58 0.45 10.07
N LEU A 49 -5.11 1.66 9.77
CA LEU A 49 -3.71 2.00 9.91
C LEU A 49 -3.44 2.26 11.39
N ALA A 50 -2.41 1.62 11.95
CA ALA A 50 -1.82 2.06 13.20
C ALA A 50 -1.09 3.39 12.93
N LEU A 51 -1.61 4.47 13.49
CA LEU A 51 -1.13 5.85 13.35
C LEU A 51 -0.74 6.39 14.71
#